data_AF-A0A525JIR2-F1
#
_entry.id   AF-A0A525JIR2-F1
#
_cell.length_a   1.000
_cell.length_b   1.000
_cell.length_c   1.000
_cell.angle_alpha   90.00
_cell.angle_beta   90.00
_cell.angle_gamma   90.00
#
_symmetry.space_group_name_H-M   'P 1'
#
loop_
_entity.id
_entity.type
_entity.pdbx_description
1 polymer ?
#
loop_
_entity_poly.entity_id
_entity_poly.type
_entity_poly.pdbx_seq_one_letter_code
_entity_poly.pdbx_strand_id
1 'polypeptide(L)'
;MTPLEAEGIEWAVAKAFARDVCKAMAADAPDRFLINMAEKERTGRIFLDYLRKDRMATAVAPLSPRGRPGAPVSMPLSWTQVKKGLDPAPTRCAPCRLW
;
A
#
# COMPACT_ATOMS: atom_id res chain seq x y z
N MET A 1 -5.64 -2.44 3.49
CA MET A 1 -5.18 -2.83 4.84
C MET A 1 -6.02 -4.01 5.27
N THR A 2 -5.40 -5.09 5.72
CA THR A 2 -6.11 -6.33 6.10
C THR A 2 -5.92 -6.53 7.61
N PRO A 3 -7.00 -6.48 8.41
CA PRO A 3 -6.91 -6.80 9.84
C PRO A 3 -6.54 -8.29 10.00
N LEU A 4 -5.69 -8.59 10.99
CA LEU A 4 -5.42 -9.97 11.40
C LEU A 4 -6.31 -10.26 12.60
N GLU A 5 -7.14 -11.30 12.50
CA GLU A 5 -8.05 -11.74 13.57
C GLU A 5 -7.38 -12.70 14.55
N ALA A 6 -6.23 -13.27 14.17
CA ALA A 6 -5.49 -14.22 15.00
C ALA A 6 -4.60 -13.50 16.02
N GLU A 7 -4.66 -13.97 17.27
CA GLU A 7 -3.83 -13.50 18.37
C GLU A 7 -2.45 -14.16 18.35
N GLY A 8 -1.44 -13.47 18.90
CA GLY A 8 -0.09 -14.03 19.06
C GLY A 8 0.74 -14.18 17.77
N ILE A 9 0.35 -13.53 16.67
CA ILE A 9 1.18 -13.54 15.44
C ILE A 9 2.42 -12.66 15.64
N GLU A 10 3.58 -13.31 15.61
CA GLU A 10 4.87 -12.63 15.59
C GLU A 10 5.11 -11.87 14.28
N TRP A 11 5.82 -10.74 14.36
CA TRP A 11 6.13 -9.88 13.22
C TRP A 11 6.82 -10.64 12.08
N ALA A 12 7.72 -11.58 12.40
CA ALA A 12 8.41 -12.39 11.42
C ALA A 12 7.44 -13.25 10.59
N VAL A 13 6.41 -13.81 11.22
CA VAL A 13 5.38 -14.62 10.57
C VAL A 13 4.51 -13.75 9.67
N ALA A 14 4.05 -12.59 10.17
CA ALA A 14 3.26 -11.65 9.39
C ALA A 14 4.01 -11.12 8.15
N LYS A 15 5.31 -10.84 8.29
CA LYS A 15 6.19 -10.40 7.21
C LYS A 15 6.45 -11.52 6.19
N ALA A 16 6.68 -12.75 6.65
CA ALA A 16 6.87 -13.91 5.80
C ALA A 16 5.62 -14.19 4.95
N PHE A 17 4.44 -14.20 5.58
CA PHE A 17 3.17 -14.35 4.88
C PHE A 17 2.97 -13.29 3.80
N ALA A 18 3.17 -12.01 4.14
CA ALA A 18 3.05 -10.93 3.17
C ALA A 18 4.03 -11.09 1.99
N ARG A 19 5.27 -11.49 2.27
CA ARG A 19 6.28 -11.76 1.23
C ARG A 19 5.85 -12.89 0.31
N ASP A 20 5.28 -13.97 0.84
CA ASP A 20 4.91 -15.15 0.05
C ASP A 20 3.70 -14.86 -0.83
N VAL A 21 2.73 -14.06 -0.36
CA VAL A 21 1.64 -13.53 -1.21
C VAL A 21 2.22 -12.67 -2.35
N CYS A 22 3.16 -11.78 -2.06
CA CYS A 22 3.78 -10.95 -3.09
C CYS A 22 4.58 -11.79 -4.11
N LYS A 23 5.25 -12.86 -3.66
CA LYS A 23 5.95 -13.80 -4.55
C LYS A 23 4.99 -14.51 -5.50
N ALA A 24 3.86 -15.02 -4.99
CA ALA A 24 2.85 -15.66 -5.81
C ALA A 24 2.30 -14.69 -6.89
N MET A 25 1.93 -13.47 -6.48
CA MET A 25 1.45 -12.45 -7.42
C MET A 25 2.49 -12.08 -8.50
N ALA A 26 3.76 -12.00 -8.14
CA ALA A 26 4.83 -11.73 -9.08
C ALA A 26 5.15 -12.91 -10.00
N ALA A 27 4.92 -14.15 -9.55
CA ALA A 27 5.01 -15.34 -10.39
C ALA A 27 3.86 -15.40 -11.41
N ASP A 28 2.65 -15.01 -11.02
CA ASP A 28 1.46 -15.02 -11.90
C ASP A 28 1.51 -13.94 -12.99
N ALA A 29 2.10 -12.77 -12.69
CA ALA A 29 2.22 -11.66 -13.66
C ALA A 29 3.57 -10.93 -13.53
N PRO A 30 4.68 -11.55 -13.99
CA PRO A 30 6.05 -11.03 -13.84
C PRO A 30 6.35 -9.79 -14.70
N ASP A 31 5.53 -9.55 -15.73
CA ASP A 31 5.54 -8.37 -16.58
C ASP A 31 4.86 -7.16 -15.91
N ARG A 32 4.05 -7.39 -14.87
CA ARG A 32 3.30 -6.34 -14.16
C ARG A 32 3.80 -6.09 -12.74
N PHE A 33 4.30 -7.12 -12.06
CA PHE A 33 4.67 -7.05 -10.65
C PHE A 33 6.14 -7.42 -10.42
N LEU A 34 6.72 -6.82 -9.39
CA LEU A 34 8.11 -7.03 -8.96
C LEU A 34 8.16 -7.03 -7.43
N ILE A 35 8.97 -7.92 -6.85
CA ILE A 35 9.21 -7.98 -5.38
C ILE A 35 10.58 -7.45 -4.96
N ASN A 36 11.42 -7.08 -5.92
CA ASN A 36 12.75 -6.52 -5.68
C ASN A 36 12.66 -5.00 -5.51
N MET A 37 13.48 -4.41 -4.63
CA MET A 37 13.53 -2.96 -4.44
C MET A 37 14.28 -2.22 -5.56
N ALA A 38 15.02 -2.94 -6.39
CA ALA A 38 15.88 -2.35 -7.41
C ALA A 38 15.08 -1.46 -8.37
N GLU A 39 15.29 -0.14 -8.28
CA GLU A 39 14.59 0.85 -9.10
C GLU A 39 14.82 0.62 -10.61
N LYS A 40 16.02 0.17 -10.98
CA LYS A 40 16.39 -0.19 -12.36
C LYS A 40 15.48 -1.26 -12.96
N GLU A 41 14.95 -2.16 -12.14
CA GLU A 41 14.07 -3.25 -12.58
C GLU A 41 12.59 -2.86 -12.54
N ARG A 42 12.23 -1.70 -11.99
CA ARG A 42 10.84 -1.28 -11.78
C ARG A 42 10.20 -0.58 -12.98
N THR A 43 10.96 -0.27 -14.03
CA THR A 43 10.42 0.42 -15.22
C THR A 43 9.27 -0.37 -15.84
N GLY A 44 8.07 0.22 -15.84
CA GLY A 44 6.84 -0.42 -16.35
C GLY A 44 6.18 -1.44 -15.41
N ARG A 45 6.73 -1.67 -14.20
CA ARG A 45 6.25 -2.67 -13.24
C ARG A 45 5.89 -2.07 -11.89
N ILE A 46 4.96 -2.71 -11.18
CA ILE A 46 4.54 -2.32 -9.83
C ILE A 46 5.35 -3.11 -8.81
N PHE A 47 6.07 -2.39 -7.95
CA PHE A 47 6.75 -2.99 -6.81
C PHE A 47 5.76 -3.31 -5.69
N LEU A 48 5.69 -4.58 -5.27
CA LEU A 48 4.89 -5.04 -4.15
C LEU A 48 5.69 -4.86 -2.85
N ASP A 49 5.46 -3.75 -2.14
CA ASP A 49 6.16 -3.40 -0.91
C ASP A 49 5.61 -4.17 0.31
N TYR A 50 6.24 -5.31 0.63
CA TYR A 50 5.98 -6.08 1.85
C TYR A 50 6.86 -5.65 3.03
N LEU A 51 7.77 -4.70 2.85
CA LEU A 51 8.78 -4.34 3.86
C LEU A 51 8.20 -3.53 5.01
N ARG A 52 7.04 -2.91 4.80
CA ARG A 52 6.27 -2.17 5.82
C ARG A 52 5.66 -3.07 6.91
N LYS A 53 5.86 -4.38 6.82
CA LYS A 53 5.40 -5.39 7.80
C LYS A 53 6.47 -5.74 8.85
N ASP A 54 7.54 -4.95 8.96
CA ASP A 54 8.55 -5.12 9.99
C ASP A 54 8.17 -4.43 11.30
N ARG A 55 8.69 -4.89 12.43
CA ARG A 55 8.35 -4.38 13.77
C ARG A 55 8.60 -2.88 13.92
N MET A 56 9.65 -2.36 13.28
CA MET A 56 10.03 -0.95 13.33
C MET A 56 9.50 -0.13 12.15
N ALA A 57 8.80 -0.77 11.21
CA ALA A 57 8.29 -0.10 10.03
C ALA A 57 7.00 0.66 10.36
N THR A 58 6.87 1.86 9.83
CA THR A 58 5.68 2.69 9.98
C THR A 58 4.99 2.89 8.63
N ALA A 59 3.66 3.05 8.67
CA ALA A 59 2.85 3.46 7.55
C ALA A 59 2.16 4.79 7.88
N VAL A 60 1.87 5.58 6.84
CA VAL A 60 1.14 6.84 6.99
C VAL A 60 -0.25 6.55 7.54
N ALA A 61 -0.66 7.29 8.57
CA ALA A 61 -1.96 7.10 9.20
C ALA A 61 -3.11 7.49 8.25
N PRO A 62 -4.25 6.78 8.27
CA PRO A 62 -5.46 7.22 7.58
C PRO A 62 -5.81 8.67 7.93
N LEU A 63 -6.28 9.44 6.96
CA LEU A 63 -6.67 10.86 7.09
C LEU A 63 -5.52 11.84 7.43
N SER A 64 -4.28 11.38 7.54
CA SER A 64 -3.15 12.29 7.76
C SER A 64 -2.74 13.04 6.47
N PRO A 65 -2.34 14.33 6.58
CA PRO A 65 -1.85 15.10 5.45
C PRO A 65 -0.42 14.69 5.06
N ARG A 66 -0.05 14.94 3.81
CA ARG A 66 1.29 14.70 3.27
C ARG A 66 2.01 16.03 3.08
N GLY A 67 3.30 16.08 3.42
CA GLY A 67 4.20 17.21 3.17
C GLY A 67 4.55 17.38 1.69
N ARG A 68 3.55 17.55 0.83
CA ARG A 68 3.67 17.84 -0.61
C ARG A 68 2.81 19.07 -0.95
N PRO A 69 3.12 19.80 -2.03
CA PRO A 69 2.29 20.92 -2.48
C PRO A 69 0.82 20.51 -2.61
N GLY A 70 -0.10 21.33 -2.12
CA GLY A 70 -1.54 21.02 -2.08
C GLY A 70 -1.99 20.14 -0.91
N ALA A 71 -1.08 19.73 -0.02
CA ALA A 71 -1.34 18.97 1.20
C ALA A 71 -2.31 17.77 1.01
N PRO A 72 -1.98 16.82 0.12
CA PRO A 72 -2.86 15.68 -0.15
C PRO A 72 -3.03 14.81 1.10
N VAL A 73 -4.20 14.19 1.23
CA VAL A 73 -4.58 13.41 2.41
C VAL A 73 -4.62 11.91 2.11
N SER A 74 -4.18 11.07 3.05
CA SER A 74 -4.30 9.61 3.00
C SER A 74 -5.76 9.17 3.18
N MET A 75 -6.59 9.42 2.16
CA MET A 75 -8.03 9.26 2.23
C MET A 75 -8.46 7.79 2.06
N PRO A 76 -9.21 7.21 3.01
CA PRO A 76 -9.83 5.90 2.81
C PRO A 76 -10.84 5.93 1.66
N LEU A 77 -10.80 4.88 0.83
CA LEU A 77 -11.70 4.69 -0.32
C LEU A 77 -12.39 3.33 -0.22
N SER A 78 -13.65 3.26 -0.66
CA SER A 78 -14.30 1.98 -0.90
C SER A 78 -13.91 1.42 -2.28
N TRP A 79 -14.04 0.12 -2.46
CA TRP A 79 -13.70 -0.55 -3.73
C TRP A 79 -14.49 -0.01 -4.94
N THR A 80 -15.73 0.41 -4.74
CA THR A 80 -16.58 1.01 -5.80
C THR A 80 -16.04 2.35 -6.33
N GLN A 81 -15.16 3.01 -5.58
CA GLN A 81 -14.52 4.26 -5.98
C GLN A 81 -13.23 4.05 -6.76
N VAL A 82 -12.64 2.86 -6.70
CA VAL A 82 -11.39 2.55 -7.40
C VAL A 82 -11.70 2.30 -8.87
N LYS A 83 -11.55 3.34 -9.69
CA LYS A 83 -11.81 3.31 -11.13
C LYS A 83 -10.55 3.64 -11.91
N LYS A 84 -10.47 3.18 -13.16
CA LYS A 84 -9.40 3.54 -14.07
C LYS A 84 -9.34 5.07 -14.22
N GLY A 85 -8.15 5.65 -14.08
CA GLY A 85 -7.96 7.10 -14.14
C GLY A 85 -8.18 7.85 -12.82
N LEU A 86 -8.37 7.13 -11.69
CA LEU A 86 -8.38 7.75 -10.37
C LEU A 86 -7.01 8.40 -10.07
N ASP A 87 -7.02 9.71 -9.86
CA ASP A 87 -5.85 10.47 -9.42
C ASP A 87 -5.77 10.48 -7.88
N PRO A 88 -4.67 9.99 -7.27
CA PRO A 88 -4.46 10.02 -5.82
C PRO A 88 -3.99 11.39 -5.28
N ALA A 89 -3.63 12.35 -6.14
CA ALA A 89 -3.12 13.66 -5.73
C ALA A 89 -4.18 14.68 -5.25
N PRO A 90 -5.39 14.78 -5.83
CA PRO A 90 -6.34 15.84 -5.50
C PRO A 90 -7.29 15.50 -4.35
N THR A 91 -6.98 14.56 -3.45
CA THR A 91 -7.79 14.33 -2.23
C THR A 91 -7.68 15.51 -1.27
N ARG A 92 -8.30 16.63 -1.65
CA ARG A 92 -8.46 17.85 -0.88
C ARG A 92 -9.53 17.64 0.17
N CYS A 93 -9.18 17.99 1.41
CA CYS A 93 -10.06 18.07 2.57
C CYS A 93 -10.77 16.78 3.00
N ALA A 94 -10.23 16.13 4.04
CA ALA A 94 -10.99 15.24 4.93
C ALA A 94 -12.36 15.81 5.39
N PRO A 95 -12.53 17.12 5.70
CA PRO A 95 -13.83 17.62 6.13
C PRO A 95 -14.93 17.61 5.06
N CYS A 96 -14.62 17.62 3.75
CA CYS A 96 -15.68 17.60 2.71
C CYS A 96 -16.36 16.23 2.52
N ARG A 97 -15.91 15.18 3.22
CA ARG A 97 -16.41 13.81 3.03
C ARG A 97 -16.91 13.13 4.31
N LEU A 98 -16.67 13.75 5.45
CA LEU A 98 -17.07 13.26 6.78
C LEU A 98 -18.27 14.03 7.35
N TRP A 99 -18.83 14.97 6.59
CA TRP A 99 -20.06 15.72 6.87
C TRP A 99 -21.00 15.63 5.67
#